data_AF-A0A8C0IQ55-F1
#
_entry.id   AF-A0A8C0IQ55-F1
#
_cell.length_a   1.000
_cell.length_b   1.000
_cell.length_c   1.000
_cell.angle_alpha   90.00
_cell.angle_beta   90.00
_cell.angle_gamma   90.00
#
_symmetry.space_group_name_H-M   'P 1'
#
loop_
_entity.id
_entity.type
_entity.pdbx_description
1 polymer ?
#
loop_
_entity_poly.entity_id
_entity_poly.type
_entity_poly.pdbx_seq_one_letter_code
_entity_poly.pdbx_strand_id
1 'polypeptide(L)'
;CVGSCAIWWLEEGTGSQDSWVLFSELPLTLSSPFHINCLYFPFLQEECQNYVRVLIVYGKKVFTCGTNAFSPVCSSRQVGNVSKTIDKINGVARCPYDPRHNSTAVITSRGELYAATVIDFSGRDPAIYRSLGKVPPLRTAQYNSKWLNEPNFIAAYDIGLFTYFFFRENAVEHDCGKTVYSRVARVCKNDIGGRFLLEDTWTTFMKARLNCSRSGEIPFYYNELQSTFYLPEQDLIYGVFTTNVNSIAASAVCAFNLSAITQAFNGTFRYQENPRSAWLPTINPIPNFQCGTLNDNSPNENLTERILQDAQRLFLMNDVVQPVSVDPYVTQDSIRFSKLVVDIVQGKDTLYHVMYIGTGKRIQV
;
A
#
# COMPACT_ATOMS: atom_id res chain seq x y z
N CYS A 1 4.30 -16.68 -10.14
CA CYS A 1 5.31 -15.85 -10.84
C CYS A 1 6.12 -15.08 -9.81
N VAL A 2 7.44 -15.03 -9.94
CA VAL A 2 8.35 -14.38 -8.99
C VAL A 2 9.18 -13.35 -9.74
N GLY A 3 9.20 -12.11 -9.24
CA GLY A 3 10.04 -11.04 -9.78
C GLY A 3 11.28 -10.80 -8.93
N SER A 4 12.44 -10.70 -9.58
CA SER A 4 13.73 -10.28 -9.00
C SER A 4 14.49 -9.48 -10.08
N CYS A 5 15.76 -9.78 -10.37
CA CYS A 5 16.47 -9.33 -11.58
C CYS A 5 15.96 -9.99 -12.88
N ALA A 6 15.14 -11.04 -12.74
CA ALA A 6 14.42 -11.72 -13.81
C ALA A 6 12.99 -12.04 -13.34
N ILE A 7 12.12 -12.42 -14.28
CA ILE A 7 10.77 -12.91 -13.94
C ILE A 7 10.74 -14.42 -14.15
N TRP A 8 10.46 -15.15 -13.08
CA TRP A 8 10.37 -16.60 -13.05
C TRP A 8 8.89 -17.01 -13.00
N TRP A 9 8.49 -17.88 -13.92
CA TRP A 9 7.18 -18.52 -13.91
C TRP A 9 7.39 -19.93 -13.36
N LEU A 10 6.80 -20.19 -12.20
CA LEU A 10 6.93 -21.47 -11.51
C LEU A 10 5.58 -22.18 -11.62
N GLU A 11 5.62 -23.46 -11.97
CA GLU A 11 4.48 -24.37 -11.88
C GLU A 11 4.67 -25.29 -10.67
N GLU A 12 3.55 -25.61 -10.02
CA GLU A 12 3.52 -26.59 -8.96
C GLU A 12 3.62 -27.99 -9.58
N GLY A 13 4.65 -28.73 -9.22
CA GLY A 13 4.89 -30.07 -9.77
C GLY A 13 3.77 -31.03 -9.37
N THR A 14 3.27 -31.81 -10.33
CA THR A 14 2.19 -32.79 -10.11
C THR A 14 2.67 -34.13 -9.51
N GLY A 15 3.92 -34.20 -9.06
CA GLY A 15 4.54 -35.39 -8.48
C GLY A 15 4.40 -35.49 -6.96
N SER A 16 4.74 -36.65 -6.38
CA SER A 16 4.68 -36.91 -4.92
C SER A 16 5.67 -36.11 -4.07
N GLN A 17 6.43 -35.20 -4.67
CA GLN A 17 7.29 -34.24 -3.99
C GLN A 17 6.81 -32.84 -4.37
N ASP A 18 6.32 -32.10 -3.37
CA ASP A 18 5.97 -30.68 -3.48
C ASP A 18 7.20 -29.91 -3.96
N SER A 19 7.32 -29.75 -5.28
CA SER A 19 8.47 -29.15 -5.94
C SER A 19 7.99 -28.12 -6.95
N TRP A 20 8.57 -26.92 -6.88
CA TRP A 20 8.32 -25.86 -7.84
C TRP A 20 9.23 -26.07 -9.05
N VAL A 21 8.63 -26.24 -10.23
CA VAL A 21 9.37 -26.40 -11.49
C VAL A 21 9.41 -25.05 -12.21
N LEU A 22 10.60 -24.66 -12.68
CA LEU A 22 10.74 -23.48 -13.52
C LEU A 22 10.08 -23.74 -14.88
N PHE A 23 8.96 -23.08 -15.14
CA PHE A 23 8.23 -23.18 -16.39
C PHE A 23 8.82 -22.24 -17.46
N SER A 24 9.12 -20.99 -17.10
CA SER A 24 9.81 -20.07 -18.00
C SER A 24 10.53 -18.96 -17.25
N GLU A 25 11.62 -18.47 -17.84
CA GLU A 25 12.39 -17.33 -17.36
C GLU A 25 12.33 -16.21 -18.39
N LEU A 26 12.07 -14.99 -17.92
CA LEU A 26 12.27 -13.78 -18.71
C LEU A 26 13.44 -12.98 -18.13
N PRO A 27 14.62 -13.02 -18.75
CA PRO A 27 15.71 -12.15 -18.35
C PRO A 27 15.36 -10.70 -18.67
N LEU A 28 15.41 -9.84 -17.64
CA LEU A 28 15.21 -8.40 -17.82
C LEU A 28 16.55 -7.75 -18.10
N THR A 29 17.03 -7.87 -19.33
CA THR A 29 18.32 -7.29 -19.74
C THR A 29 18.29 -5.77 -19.59
N LEU A 30 19.16 -5.25 -18.73
CA LEU A 30 19.40 -3.82 -18.60
C LEU A 30 20.19 -3.34 -19.84
N SER A 31 19.70 -2.32 -20.53
CA SER A 31 20.46 -1.75 -21.65
C SER A 31 21.76 -1.10 -21.15
N SER A 32 22.87 -1.36 -21.83
CA SER A 32 24.21 -0.94 -21.40
C SER A 32 24.35 0.55 -21.02
N PRO A 33 23.71 1.53 -21.70
CA PRO A 33 23.88 2.94 -21.33
C PRO A 33 23.30 3.25 -19.94
N PHE A 34 22.19 2.62 -19.54
CA PHE A 34 21.57 2.86 -18.23
C PHE A 34 22.41 2.27 -17.10
N HIS A 35 22.98 1.08 -17.32
CA HIS A 35 23.91 0.47 -16.36
C HIS A 35 25.13 1.34 -16.13
N ILE A 36 25.78 1.76 -17.22
CA ILE A 36 26.98 2.59 -17.18
C ILE A 36 26.68 3.94 -16.53
N ASN A 37 25.56 4.57 -16.89
CA ASN A 37 25.14 5.85 -16.30
C ASN A 37 24.91 5.76 -14.78
N CYS A 38 24.33 4.67 -14.29
CA CYS A 38 24.12 4.44 -12.87
C CYS A 38 25.45 4.30 -12.11
N LEU A 39 26.44 3.61 -12.70
CA LEU A 39 27.76 3.40 -12.10
C LEU A 39 28.62 4.67 -12.00
N TYR A 40 28.25 5.78 -12.66
CA TYR A 40 28.91 7.08 -12.46
C TYR A 40 28.52 7.73 -11.12
N PHE A 41 27.42 7.30 -10.50
CA PHE A 41 27.03 7.71 -9.16
C PHE A 41 27.65 6.76 -8.11
N PRO A 42 27.76 7.16 -6.83
CA PRO A 42 28.37 6.35 -5.77
C PRO A 42 27.43 5.21 -5.30
N PHE A 43 26.90 4.42 -6.22
CA PHE A 43 26.11 3.22 -5.96
C PHE A 43 26.94 1.96 -6.11
N LEU A 44 26.55 0.90 -5.41
CA LEU A 44 27.14 -0.42 -5.61
C LEU A 44 26.67 -1.01 -6.94
N GLN A 45 27.49 -1.85 -7.57
CA GLN A 45 27.15 -2.50 -8.84
C GLN A 45 25.86 -3.33 -8.76
N GLU A 46 25.57 -3.87 -7.59
CA GLU A 46 24.33 -4.60 -7.30
C GLU A 46 23.11 -3.69 -7.30
N GLU A 47 23.23 -2.43 -6.86
CA GLU A 47 22.10 -1.49 -6.85
C GLU A 47 21.72 -1.05 -8.28
N CYS A 48 22.66 -1.07 -9.22
CA CYS A 48 22.48 -0.71 -10.63
C CYS A 48 21.90 -1.85 -11.50
N GLN A 49 20.96 -2.62 -10.96
CA GLN A 49 20.25 -3.69 -11.68
C GLN A 49 18.77 -3.32 -11.93
N ASN A 50 18.08 -4.14 -12.73
CA ASN A 50 16.64 -4.02 -12.92
C ASN A 50 15.87 -4.94 -11.97
N TYR A 51 15.48 -4.44 -10.80
CA TYR A 51 14.69 -5.18 -9.84
C TYR A 51 13.20 -5.00 -10.12
N VAL A 52 12.48 -6.08 -10.38
CA VAL A 52 11.02 -6.06 -10.51
C VAL A 52 10.38 -5.75 -9.16
N ARG A 53 9.57 -4.69 -9.11
CA ARG A 53 8.84 -4.25 -7.91
C ARG A 53 7.34 -4.32 -8.07
N VAL A 54 6.85 -4.35 -9.31
CA VAL A 54 5.43 -4.52 -9.64
C VAL A 54 5.30 -5.68 -10.62
N LEU A 55 4.45 -6.64 -10.28
CA LEU A 55 4.10 -7.78 -11.12
C LEU A 55 2.63 -8.11 -10.90
N ILE A 56 1.77 -7.68 -11.83
CA ILE A 56 0.32 -7.78 -11.69
C ILE A 56 -0.25 -8.44 -12.94
N VAL A 57 -1.04 -9.50 -12.75
CA VAL A 57 -1.80 -10.12 -13.83
C VAL A 57 -3.17 -9.44 -13.90
N TYR A 58 -3.52 -8.91 -15.07
CA TYR A 58 -4.79 -8.23 -15.32
C TYR A 58 -5.36 -8.67 -16.68
N GLY A 59 -6.48 -9.38 -16.64
CA GLY A 59 -7.09 -9.99 -17.83
C GLY A 59 -6.13 -10.96 -18.52
N LYS A 60 -5.79 -10.70 -19.79
CA LYS A 60 -4.82 -11.49 -20.58
C LYS A 60 -3.42 -10.87 -20.62
N LYS A 61 -3.15 -9.89 -19.76
CA LYS A 61 -1.89 -9.16 -19.70
C LYS A 61 -1.18 -9.35 -18.36
N VAL A 62 0.14 -9.30 -18.41
CA VAL A 62 1.04 -9.24 -17.26
C VAL A 62 1.68 -7.86 -17.27
N PHE A 63 1.30 -7.01 -16.33
CA PHE A 63 1.88 -5.69 -16.14
C PHE A 63 3.07 -5.80 -15.18
N THR A 64 4.21 -5.26 -15.60
CA THR A 64 5.47 -5.40 -14.87
C THR A 64 6.17 -4.05 -14.80
N CYS A 65 6.74 -3.71 -13.64
CA CYS A 65 7.63 -2.57 -13.52
C CYS A 65 8.86 -2.95 -12.71
N GLY A 66 10.01 -2.40 -13.12
CA GLY A 66 11.25 -2.56 -12.39
C GLY A 66 12.06 -1.27 -12.30
N THR A 67 13.00 -1.25 -11.35
CA THR A 67 13.85 -0.09 -11.04
C THR A 67 14.73 0.31 -12.22
N ASN A 68 15.10 -0.66 -13.07
CA ASN A 68 15.91 -0.47 -14.27
C ASN A 68 17.10 0.49 -14.04
N ALA A 69 17.93 0.16 -13.03
CA ALA A 69 19.08 0.94 -12.58
C ALA A 69 18.73 2.41 -12.28
N PHE A 70 17.83 2.63 -11.32
CA PHE A 70 17.32 3.96 -10.95
C PHE A 70 16.73 4.74 -12.13
N SER A 71 16.13 4.05 -13.10
CA SER A 71 15.38 4.66 -14.19
C SER A 71 14.14 3.80 -14.47
N PRO A 72 13.12 3.86 -13.61
CA PRO A 72 12.06 2.87 -13.56
C PRO A 72 11.28 2.80 -14.86
N VAL A 73 10.98 1.57 -15.29
CA VAL A 73 10.30 1.28 -16.55
C VAL A 73 9.23 0.23 -16.32
N CYS A 74 8.07 0.42 -16.95
CA CYS A 74 7.00 -0.56 -16.96
C CYS A 74 6.79 -1.15 -18.36
N SER A 75 6.29 -2.38 -18.40
CA SER A 75 5.93 -3.06 -19.63
C SER A 75 4.77 -4.02 -19.40
N SER A 76 3.89 -4.12 -20.40
CA SER A 76 2.81 -5.10 -20.44
C SER A 76 3.15 -6.21 -21.42
N ARG A 77 2.90 -7.46 -21.02
CA ARG A 77 3.16 -8.67 -21.81
C ARG A 77 1.91 -9.53 -21.89
N GLN A 78 1.83 -10.41 -22.87
CA GLN A 78 0.73 -11.36 -22.97
C GLN A 78 0.94 -12.53 -22.01
N VAL A 79 -0.11 -12.94 -21.30
CA VAL A 79 -0.08 -14.18 -20.51
C VAL A 79 0.18 -15.37 -21.44
N GLY A 80 1.16 -16.22 -21.12
CA GLY A 80 1.56 -17.38 -21.93
C GLY A 80 2.58 -17.08 -23.05
N ASN A 81 2.84 -15.82 -23.38
CA ASN A 81 3.94 -15.43 -24.28
C ASN A 81 4.63 -14.16 -23.76
N VAL A 82 5.52 -14.36 -22.79
CA VAL A 82 6.22 -13.28 -22.07
C VAL A 82 7.38 -12.68 -22.86
N SER A 83 7.85 -13.33 -23.92
CA SER A 83 8.87 -12.77 -24.82
C SER A 83 8.34 -11.57 -25.60
N LYS A 84 7.03 -11.54 -25.89
CA LYS A 84 6.41 -10.44 -26.63
C LYS A 84 5.97 -9.32 -25.69
N THR A 85 6.68 -8.19 -25.77
CA THR A 85 6.25 -6.94 -25.13
C THR A 85 5.13 -6.30 -25.96
N ILE A 86 3.97 -6.06 -25.34
CA ILE A 86 2.83 -5.40 -25.97
C ILE A 86 3.06 -3.88 -25.98
N ASP A 87 3.39 -3.34 -24.81
CA ASP A 87 3.63 -1.93 -24.60
C ASP A 87 4.69 -1.72 -23.53
N LYS A 88 5.43 -0.61 -23.65
CA LYS A 88 6.47 -0.16 -22.72
C LYS A 88 6.20 1.30 -22.38
N ILE A 89 6.13 1.61 -21.10
CA ILE A 89 5.81 2.95 -20.60
C ILE A 89 6.79 3.37 -19.50
N ASN A 90 6.81 4.67 -19.20
CA ASN A 90 7.60 5.21 -18.11
C ASN A 90 7.14 4.64 -16.75
N GLY A 91 8.08 4.20 -15.91
CA GLY A 91 7.81 3.67 -14.57
C GLY A 91 7.79 4.70 -13.45
N VAL A 92 8.07 5.97 -13.72
CA VAL A 92 7.94 7.07 -12.74
C VAL A 92 6.53 7.08 -12.15
N ALA A 93 6.47 7.26 -10.82
CA ALA A 93 5.26 7.18 -10.00
C ALA A 93 4.54 5.81 -9.98
N ARG A 94 5.10 4.78 -10.63
CA ARG A 94 4.55 3.41 -10.67
C ARG A 94 5.45 2.39 -10.01
N CYS A 95 6.75 2.65 -10.03
CA CYS A 95 7.80 1.81 -9.48
C CYS A 95 8.87 2.72 -8.85
N PRO A 96 9.46 2.33 -7.71
CA PRO A 96 10.54 3.10 -7.11
C PRO A 96 11.79 3.07 -7.98
N TYR A 97 12.65 4.06 -7.76
CA TYR A 97 14.00 4.14 -8.31
C TYR A 97 14.95 3.20 -7.56
N ASP A 98 14.95 3.27 -6.23
CA ASP A 98 15.78 2.45 -5.35
C ASP A 98 15.07 1.11 -5.03
N PRO A 99 15.71 -0.05 -5.22
CA PRO A 99 15.11 -1.36 -4.91
C PRO A 99 14.78 -1.58 -3.42
N ARG A 100 15.40 -0.81 -2.53
CA ARG A 100 15.15 -0.86 -1.07
C ARG A 100 13.90 -0.10 -0.66
N HIS A 101 13.38 0.77 -1.52
CA HIS A 101 12.14 1.51 -1.23
C HIS A 101 10.94 0.59 -1.28
N ASN A 102 10.19 0.59 -0.18
CA ASN A 102 8.93 -0.13 -0.10
C ASN A 102 7.86 0.60 -0.89
N SER A 103 7.19 -0.16 -1.75
CA SER A 103 6.17 0.33 -2.67
C SER A 103 5.10 -0.75 -2.80
N THR A 104 3.92 -0.34 -3.24
CA THR A 104 2.82 -1.25 -3.51
C THR A 104 2.04 -0.75 -4.72
N ALA A 105 1.40 -1.66 -5.44
CA ALA A 105 0.55 -1.31 -6.56
C ALA A 105 -0.58 -2.31 -6.72
N VAL A 106 -1.71 -1.84 -7.25
CA VAL A 106 -2.86 -2.66 -7.63
C VAL A 106 -3.44 -2.13 -8.94
N ILE A 107 -3.93 -3.02 -9.80
CA ILE A 107 -4.66 -2.65 -11.02
C ILE A 107 -6.12 -3.02 -10.81
N THR A 108 -7.02 -2.05 -11.03
CA THR A 108 -8.46 -2.30 -10.92
C THR A 108 -8.97 -3.13 -12.08
N SER A 109 -10.16 -3.70 -11.95
CA SER A 109 -10.86 -4.39 -13.05
C SER A 109 -11.05 -3.51 -14.31
N ARG A 110 -11.02 -2.17 -14.15
CA ARG A 110 -11.11 -1.18 -15.24
C ARG A 110 -9.76 -0.85 -15.90
N GLY A 111 -8.66 -1.43 -15.42
CA GLY A 111 -7.32 -1.23 -15.97
C GLY A 111 -6.63 0.05 -15.48
N GLU A 112 -7.11 0.64 -14.39
CA GLU A 112 -6.47 1.78 -13.73
C GLU A 112 -5.42 1.26 -12.75
N LEU A 113 -4.19 1.77 -12.82
CA LEU A 113 -3.10 1.43 -11.92
C LEU A 113 -3.07 2.43 -10.77
N TYR A 114 -3.22 1.92 -9.55
CA TYR A 114 -3.00 2.66 -8.32
C TYR A 114 -1.68 2.20 -7.72
N ALA A 115 -0.70 3.10 -7.64
CA ALA A 115 0.63 2.82 -7.11
C ALA A 115 0.93 3.76 -5.95
N ALA A 116 1.62 3.25 -4.93
CA ALA A 116 2.12 4.03 -3.82
C ALA A 116 3.63 3.82 -3.71
N THR A 117 4.40 4.85 -4.02
CA THR A 117 5.85 4.82 -4.15
C THR A 117 6.42 6.24 -4.03
N VAL A 118 7.73 6.38 -4.09
CA VAL A 118 8.40 7.68 -4.33
C VAL A 118 8.46 7.98 -5.82
N ILE A 119 8.28 9.26 -6.18
CA ILE A 119 8.26 9.73 -7.57
C ILE A 119 9.63 10.23 -8.03
N ASP A 120 10.43 10.76 -7.10
CA ASP A 120 11.72 11.35 -7.40
C ASP A 120 12.88 10.41 -7.10
N PHE A 121 14.03 10.69 -7.71
CA PHE A 121 15.26 9.92 -7.51
C PHE A 121 15.77 9.99 -6.05
N SER A 122 15.56 11.11 -5.35
CA SER A 122 16.05 11.29 -3.97
C SER A 122 15.18 10.59 -2.92
N GLY A 123 14.01 10.07 -3.30
CA GLY A 123 13.07 9.40 -2.40
C GLY A 123 12.32 10.35 -1.45
N ARG A 124 12.26 11.64 -1.76
CA ARG A 124 11.66 12.69 -0.90
C ARG A 124 10.25 13.10 -1.31
N ASP A 125 9.78 12.67 -2.48
CA ASP A 125 8.42 12.90 -2.98
C ASP A 125 7.59 11.60 -2.96
N PRO A 126 7.12 11.14 -1.77
CA PRO A 126 6.22 10.01 -1.68
C PRO A 126 4.84 10.38 -2.22
N ALA A 127 4.22 9.47 -2.96
CA ALA A 127 2.88 9.69 -3.49
C ALA A 127 2.06 8.41 -3.57
N ILE A 128 0.75 8.56 -3.37
CA ILE A 128 -0.26 7.64 -3.88
C ILE A 128 -0.75 8.22 -5.21
N TYR A 129 -0.54 7.46 -6.28
CA TYR A 129 -0.74 7.91 -7.65
C TYR A 129 -1.64 6.95 -8.42
N ARG A 130 -2.61 7.50 -9.15
CA ARG A 130 -3.39 6.77 -10.14
C ARG A 130 -2.95 7.14 -11.53
N SER A 131 -2.82 6.14 -12.39
CA SER A 131 -2.55 6.32 -13.80
C SER A 131 -3.15 5.18 -14.63
N LEU A 132 -2.98 5.24 -15.94
CA LEU A 132 -3.64 4.33 -16.89
C LEU A 132 -5.17 4.44 -16.79
N GLY A 133 -5.88 3.62 -17.56
CA GLY A 133 -7.33 3.68 -17.63
C GLY A 133 -7.86 4.90 -18.37
N LYS A 134 -9.13 5.23 -18.13
CA LYS A 134 -9.87 6.31 -18.85
C LYS A 134 -10.02 7.60 -18.04
N VAL A 135 -9.77 7.54 -16.74
CA VAL A 135 -9.89 8.67 -15.81
C VAL A 135 -8.58 9.45 -15.72
N PRO A 136 -8.62 10.74 -15.37
CA PRO A 136 -7.41 11.54 -15.25
C PRO A 136 -6.45 10.98 -14.18
N PRO A 137 -5.14 11.13 -14.36
CA PRO A 137 -4.17 10.77 -13.34
C PRO A 137 -4.33 11.68 -12.12
N LEU A 138 -4.24 11.12 -10.91
CA LEU A 138 -4.33 11.88 -9.67
C LEU A 138 -3.21 11.48 -8.72
N ARG A 139 -2.69 12.45 -7.97
CA ARG A 139 -1.67 12.22 -6.94
C ARG A 139 -2.06 12.82 -5.59
N THR A 140 -1.38 12.39 -4.54
CA THR A 140 -1.39 13.11 -3.26
C THR A 140 -0.61 14.42 -3.35
N ALA A 141 -0.98 15.39 -2.50
CA ALA A 141 -0.35 16.70 -2.45
C ALA A 141 1.17 16.58 -2.26
N GLN A 142 1.93 17.23 -3.14
CA GLN A 142 3.39 17.18 -3.16
C GLN A 142 3.98 17.92 -1.96
N TYR A 143 5.06 17.38 -1.37
CA TYR A 143 5.80 17.97 -0.25
C TYR A 143 4.93 18.39 0.95
N ASN A 144 3.81 17.71 1.15
CA ASN A 144 2.88 17.96 2.25
C ASN A 144 2.94 16.81 3.26
N SER A 145 3.70 17.00 4.34
CA SER A 145 3.86 16.00 5.41
C SER A 145 2.55 15.66 6.12
N LYS A 146 1.54 16.54 6.10
CA LYS A 146 0.24 16.21 6.67
C LYS A 146 -0.47 15.11 5.86
N TRP A 147 -0.27 15.09 4.54
CA TRP A 147 -0.79 14.03 3.66
C TRP A 147 0.02 12.74 3.79
N LEU A 148 1.34 12.82 3.62
CA LEU A 148 2.25 11.68 3.70
C LEU A 148 3.60 12.13 4.28
N ASN A 149 4.05 11.53 5.38
CA ASN A 149 5.29 11.92 6.06
C ASN A 149 6.31 10.77 6.14
N GLU A 150 7.25 10.72 5.20
CA GLU A 150 8.22 9.61 5.05
C GLU A 150 7.53 8.23 5.13
N PRO A 151 6.48 7.97 4.32
CA PRO A 151 5.73 6.73 4.43
C PRO A 151 6.54 5.55 3.89
N ASN A 152 6.29 4.39 4.47
CA ASN A 152 6.73 3.11 3.97
C ASN A 152 5.47 2.33 3.58
N PHE A 153 5.26 2.06 2.29
CA PHE A 153 4.04 1.45 1.77
C PHE A 153 4.11 -0.09 1.81
N ILE A 154 3.06 -0.73 2.35
CA ILE A 154 3.02 -2.18 2.60
C ILE A 154 2.14 -2.89 1.58
N ALA A 155 0.90 -2.42 1.38
CA ALA A 155 -0.07 -3.07 0.50
C ALA A 155 -1.11 -2.09 -0.04
N ALA A 156 -1.75 -2.47 -1.15
CA ALA A 156 -2.92 -1.80 -1.68
C ALA A 156 -3.98 -2.85 -2.07
N TYR A 157 -5.25 -2.55 -1.82
CA TYR A 157 -6.36 -3.44 -2.14
C TYR A 157 -7.47 -2.70 -2.90
N ASP A 158 -7.97 -3.35 -3.94
CA ASP A 158 -9.09 -2.90 -4.77
C ASP A 158 -10.41 -3.45 -4.19
N ILE A 159 -11.12 -2.68 -3.34
CA ILE A 159 -12.27 -3.19 -2.57
C ILE A 159 -13.51 -2.30 -2.77
N GLY A 160 -14.57 -2.85 -3.35
CA GLY A 160 -15.84 -2.14 -3.56
C GLY A 160 -15.66 -0.91 -4.46
N LEU A 161 -15.96 0.27 -3.94
CA LEU A 161 -15.83 1.56 -4.65
C LEU A 161 -14.53 2.32 -4.31
N PHE A 162 -13.70 1.77 -3.42
CA PHE A 162 -12.49 2.40 -2.92
C PHE A 162 -11.24 1.60 -3.30
N THR A 163 -10.11 2.30 -3.33
CA THR A 163 -8.80 1.67 -3.24
C THR A 163 -8.21 1.99 -1.87
N TYR A 164 -7.83 0.96 -1.13
CA TYR A 164 -7.24 1.08 0.20
C TYR A 164 -5.71 0.95 0.13
N PHE A 165 -5.00 1.75 0.92
CA PHE A 165 -3.54 1.72 1.02
C PHE A 165 -3.12 1.54 2.47
N PHE A 166 -2.26 0.56 2.71
CA PHE A 166 -1.73 0.24 4.02
C PHE A 166 -0.25 0.63 4.06
N PHE A 167 0.11 1.47 5.03
CA PHE A 167 1.46 1.99 5.16
C PHE A 167 1.77 2.36 6.60
N ARG A 168 3.03 2.65 6.90
CA ARG A 168 3.44 3.29 8.16
C ARG A 168 4.18 4.57 7.84
N GLU A 169 4.02 5.60 8.66
CA GLU A 169 4.61 6.92 8.44
C GLU A 169 4.96 7.58 9.77
N ASN A 170 5.71 8.67 9.75
CA ASN A 170 5.94 9.48 10.94
C ASN A 170 4.67 10.26 11.30
N ALA A 171 4.17 10.07 12.53
CA ALA A 171 2.96 10.69 13.03
C ALA A 171 3.17 12.20 13.23
N VAL A 172 2.51 13.01 12.40
CA VAL A 172 2.53 14.48 12.51
C VAL A 172 1.63 14.99 13.65
N GLU A 173 0.67 14.17 14.08
CA GLU A 173 -0.27 14.48 15.15
C GLU A 173 0.22 14.15 16.55
N HIS A 174 1.45 13.64 16.65
CA HIS A 174 2.10 13.33 17.91
C HIS A 174 3.10 14.43 18.25
N ASP A 175 2.74 15.30 19.19
CA ASP A 175 3.52 16.49 19.52
C ASP A 175 4.80 16.17 20.31
N CYS A 176 4.92 14.95 20.87
CA CYS A 176 6.04 14.55 21.74
C CYS A 176 6.98 13.55 21.05
N GLY A 177 7.99 14.08 20.34
CA GLY A 177 9.04 13.25 19.71
C GLY A 177 8.60 12.56 18.41
N LYS A 178 9.55 11.88 17.76
CA LYS A 178 9.32 11.20 16.48
C LYS A 178 8.73 9.81 16.74
N THR A 179 7.43 9.65 16.49
CA THR A 179 6.71 8.37 16.60
C THR A 179 6.22 7.93 15.22
N VAL A 180 6.33 6.63 14.91
CA VAL A 180 5.76 6.04 13.70
C VAL A 180 4.36 5.54 14.01
N TYR A 181 3.40 5.75 13.12
CA TYR A 181 2.08 5.12 13.17
C TYR A 181 1.78 4.35 11.89
N SER A 182 1.05 3.25 12.07
CA SER A 182 0.47 2.48 10.99
C SER A 182 -0.87 3.09 10.56
N ARG A 183 -1.09 3.13 9.25
CA ARG A 183 -2.22 3.80 8.61
C ARG A 183 -2.91 2.90 7.63
N VAL A 184 -4.22 3.10 7.54
CA VAL A 184 -5.00 2.79 6.35
C VAL A 184 -5.44 4.10 5.73
N ALA A 185 -5.25 4.25 4.42
CA ALA A 185 -5.86 5.32 3.64
C ALA A 185 -6.83 4.75 2.61
N ARG A 186 -7.77 5.58 2.16
CA ARG A 186 -8.68 5.24 1.06
C ARG A 186 -8.84 6.41 0.10
N VAL A 187 -9.12 6.08 -1.16
CA VAL A 187 -9.53 7.02 -2.22
C VAL A 187 -10.70 6.42 -3.00
N CYS A 188 -11.58 7.26 -3.53
CA CYS A 188 -12.64 6.83 -4.43
C CYS A 188 -12.10 6.50 -5.82
N LYS A 189 -12.58 5.41 -6.41
CA LYS A 189 -12.14 5.01 -7.76
C LYS A 189 -12.58 6.00 -8.84
N ASN A 190 -13.72 6.65 -8.64
CA ASN A 190 -14.30 7.64 -9.55
C ASN A 190 -13.88 9.09 -9.23
N ASP A 191 -12.95 9.32 -8.30
CA ASP A 191 -12.42 10.67 -8.04
C ASP A 191 -11.81 11.23 -9.34
N ILE A 192 -12.13 12.46 -9.70
CA ILE A 192 -11.63 13.12 -10.93
C ILE A 192 -10.67 14.28 -10.64
N GLY A 193 -10.39 14.53 -9.35
CA GLY A 193 -9.61 15.69 -8.92
C GLY A 193 -10.47 16.95 -8.77
N GLY A 194 -9.86 18.00 -8.25
CA GLY A 194 -10.50 19.30 -8.13
C GLY A 194 -10.38 20.15 -9.40
N ARG A 195 -11.06 21.30 -9.41
CA ARG A 195 -10.96 22.32 -10.46
C ARG A 195 -10.27 23.55 -9.88
N PHE A 196 -9.14 23.97 -10.45
CA PHE A 196 -8.24 25.04 -9.95
C PHE A 196 -7.61 24.74 -8.58
N LEU A 197 -8.43 24.48 -7.55
CA LEU A 197 -7.98 23.95 -6.27
C LEU A 197 -7.94 22.43 -6.34
N LEU A 198 -6.83 21.83 -5.87
CA LEU A 198 -6.60 20.37 -5.94
C LEU A 198 -6.67 19.82 -7.39
N GLU A 199 -6.23 20.62 -8.37
CA GLU A 199 -6.02 20.14 -9.74
C GLU A 199 -5.01 18.98 -9.74
N ASP A 200 -5.31 17.92 -10.49
CA ASP A 200 -4.55 16.65 -10.53
C ASP A 200 -4.30 16.00 -9.15
N THR A 201 -5.06 16.40 -8.13
CA THR A 201 -4.89 15.98 -6.74
C THR A 201 -6.15 15.29 -6.23
N TRP A 202 -5.98 14.25 -5.41
CA TRP A 202 -7.13 13.55 -4.82
C TRP A 202 -8.05 14.50 -4.04
N THR A 203 -9.36 14.35 -4.21
CA THR A 203 -10.36 15.08 -3.41
C THR A 203 -10.95 14.21 -2.30
N THR A 204 -10.82 12.89 -2.45
CA THR A 204 -11.41 11.87 -1.56
C THR A 204 -10.39 11.18 -0.64
N PHE A 205 -9.13 11.62 -0.67
CA PHE A 205 -8.07 11.05 0.17
C PHE A 205 -8.36 11.27 1.65
N MET A 206 -8.39 10.16 2.40
CA MET A 206 -8.47 10.15 3.86
C MET A 206 -7.59 9.04 4.40
N LYS A 207 -7.00 9.24 5.58
CA LYS A 207 -6.22 8.24 6.32
C LYS A 207 -6.61 8.18 7.80
N ALA A 208 -6.57 6.97 8.36
CA ALA A 208 -6.84 6.70 9.77
C ALA A 208 -5.71 5.87 10.38
N ARG A 209 -5.50 6.01 11.70
CA ARG A 209 -4.56 5.18 12.45
C ARG A 209 -5.12 3.77 12.63
N LEU A 210 -4.28 2.75 12.49
CA LEU A 210 -4.58 1.37 12.88
C LEU A 210 -4.09 1.13 14.32
N ASN A 211 -4.94 0.59 15.20
CA ASN A 211 -4.53 0.18 16.53
C ASN A 211 -4.18 -1.31 16.56
N CYS A 212 -2.97 -1.64 17.01
CA CYS A 212 -2.61 -3.00 17.40
C CYS A 212 -1.82 -2.91 18.70
N SER A 213 -2.46 -3.25 19.80
CA SER A 213 -1.91 -3.10 21.15
C SER A 213 -2.30 -4.28 22.02
N ARG A 214 -1.45 -4.62 22.99
CA ARG A 214 -1.82 -5.51 24.10
C ARG A 214 -2.41 -4.68 25.23
N SER A 215 -3.52 -5.15 25.80
CA SER A 215 -4.21 -4.57 26.94
C SER A 215 -3.33 -4.58 28.21
N GLY A 216 -3.60 -3.63 29.10
CA GLY A 216 -2.85 -3.41 30.35
C GLY A 216 -3.21 -2.05 30.94
N GLU A 217 -2.73 -1.73 32.14
CA GLU A 217 -2.91 -0.40 32.76
C GLU A 217 -2.43 0.72 31.83
N ILE A 218 -1.30 0.47 31.17
CA ILE A 218 -0.80 1.27 30.05
C ILE A 218 -0.71 0.31 28.85
N PRO A 219 -1.49 0.53 27.76
CA PRO A 219 -1.46 -0.34 26.61
C PRO A 219 -0.09 -0.38 25.93
N PHE A 220 0.35 -1.57 25.52
CA PHE A 220 1.60 -1.77 24.79
C PHE A 220 1.34 -1.80 23.28
N TYR A 221 1.84 -0.81 22.54
CA TYR A 221 1.54 -0.62 21.11
C TYR A 221 2.59 -1.23 20.18
N TYR A 222 2.12 -1.95 19.15
CA TYR A 222 2.91 -2.41 18.02
C TYR A 222 2.66 -1.47 16.83
N ASN A 223 3.48 -0.44 16.70
CA ASN A 223 3.19 0.68 15.80
C ASN A 223 3.67 0.49 14.35
N GLU A 224 4.57 -0.45 14.07
CA GLU A 224 5.17 -0.62 12.74
C GLU A 224 4.55 -1.79 11.96
N LEU A 225 3.59 -1.50 11.08
CA LEU A 225 3.00 -2.47 10.16
C LEU A 225 4.03 -2.98 9.14
N GLN A 226 4.19 -4.29 9.01
CA GLN A 226 5.15 -4.93 8.10
C GLN A 226 4.49 -5.63 6.90
N SER A 227 3.31 -6.21 7.10
CA SER A 227 2.57 -6.95 6.08
C SER A 227 1.09 -6.91 6.37
N THR A 228 0.26 -6.97 5.33
CA THR A 228 -1.17 -7.17 5.46
C THR A 228 -1.64 -8.31 4.55
N PHE A 229 -2.75 -8.92 4.91
CA PHE A 229 -3.45 -9.90 4.09
C PHE A 229 -4.95 -9.62 4.15
N TYR A 230 -5.59 -9.46 3.00
CA TYR A 230 -7.04 -9.27 2.90
C TYR A 230 -7.70 -10.62 2.66
N LEU A 231 -8.67 -10.95 3.50
CA LEU A 231 -9.49 -12.16 3.44
C LEU A 231 -10.91 -11.76 3.00
N PRO A 232 -11.23 -11.84 1.68
CA PRO A 232 -12.48 -11.33 1.14
C PRO A 232 -13.74 -12.02 1.68
N GLU A 233 -13.64 -13.30 2.05
CA GLU A 233 -14.75 -14.13 2.49
C GLU A 233 -15.40 -13.62 3.79
N GLN A 234 -14.65 -12.81 4.57
CA GLN A 234 -15.10 -12.26 5.86
C GLN A 234 -14.87 -10.75 5.97
N ASP A 235 -14.50 -10.08 4.89
CA ASP A 235 -14.14 -8.65 4.88
C ASP A 235 -13.11 -8.28 5.97
N LEU A 236 -12.12 -9.15 6.17
CA LEU A 236 -11.08 -9.02 7.21
C LEU A 236 -9.73 -8.64 6.61
N ILE A 237 -9.05 -7.71 7.26
CA ILE A 237 -7.67 -7.36 6.95
C ILE A 237 -6.80 -7.74 8.13
N TYR A 238 -5.97 -8.75 7.93
CA TYR A 238 -4.92 -9.10 8.88
C TYR A 238 -3.70 -8.22 8.68
N GLY A 239 -3.05 -7.85 9.77
CA GLY A 239 -1.83 -7.06 9.77
C GLY A 239 -0.79 -7.62 10.74
N VAL A 240 0.46 -7.68 10.29
CA VAL A 240 1.63 -7.95 11.11
C VAL A 240 2.20 -6.61 11.57
N PHE A 241 2.34 -6.44 12.87
CA PHE A 241 2.90 -5.23 13.47
C PHE A 241 4.12 -5.58 14.31
N THR A 242 5.07 -4.66 14.35
CA THR A 242 6.26 -4.78 15.21
C THR A 242 6.46 -3.53 16.06
N THR A 243 7.23 -3.66 17.13
CA THR A 243 7.77 -2.50 17.86
C THR A 243 8.81 -1.76 17.02
N ASN A 244 9.25 -0.59 17.48
CA ASN A 244 10.29 0.19 16.78
C ASN A 244 11.59 -0.62 16.66
N VAL A 245 12.32 -0.46 15.55
CA VAL A 245 13.60 -1.16 15.33
C VAL A 245 14.64 -0.95 16.44
N ASN A 246 14.63 0.20 17.10
CA ASN A 246 15.55 0.56 18.19
C ASN A 246 15.03 0.19 19.59
N SER A 247 13.82 -0.38 19.69
CA SER A 247 13.26 -0.87 20.96
C SER A 247 13.39 -2.39 21.07
N ILE A 248 13.00 -2.94 22.23
CA ILE A 248 12.88 -4.38 22.44
C ILE A 248 12.06 -4.98 21.30
N ALA A 249 12.62 -5.99 20.62
CA ALA A 249 11.96 -6.63 19.50
C ALA A 249 10.71 -7.36 19.99
N ALA A 250 9.56 -7.03 19.42
CA ALA A 250 8.33 -7.78 19.62
C ALA A 250 7.43 -7.61 18.40
N SER A 251 6.58 -8.61 18.16
CA SER A 251 5.63 -8.64 17.05
C SER A 251 4.24 -9.05 17.50
N ALA A 252 3.24 -8.61 16.73
CA ALA A 252 1.86 -8.95 16.95
C ALA A 252 1.12 -9.15 15.61
N VAL A 253 0.07 -9.95 15.64
CA VAL A 253 -0.90 -10.08 14.54
C VAL A 253 -2.27 -9.61 15.02
N CYS A 254 -2.79 -8.58 14.36
CA CYS A 254 -4.14 -8.06 14.58
C CYS A 254 -4.97 -8.23 13.30
N ALA A 255 -6.29 -8.38 13.43
CA ALA A 255 -7.20 -8.29 12.29
C ALA A 255 -8.19 -7.14 12.47
N PHE A 256 -8.61 -6.55 11.35
CA PHE A 256 -9.51 -5.42 11.30
C PHE A 256 -10.67 -5.73 10.36
N ASN A 257 -11.90 -5.53 10.84
CA ASN A 257 -13.07 -5.58 9.99
C ASN A 257 -13.07 -4.37 9.04
N LEU A 258 -13.46 -4.59 7.78
CA LEU A 258 -13.68 -3.49 6.83
C LEU A 258 -14.78 -2.51 7.32
N SER A 259 -15.74 -3.01 8.11
CA SER A 259 -16.76 -2.18 8.76
C SER A 259 -16.16 -1.22 9.80
N ALA A 260 -15.19 -1.67 10.60
CA ALA A 260 -14.49 -0.83 11.58
C ALA A 260 -13.62 0.24 10.88
N ILE A 261 -13.01 -0.10 9.75
CA ILE A 261 -12.29 0.87 8.90
C ILE A 261 -13.27 1.93 8.39
N THR A 262 -14.41 1.51 7.84
CA THR A 262 -15.46 2.41 7.36
C THR A 262 -15.99 3.32 8.48
N GLN A 263 -16.22 2.78 9.67
CA GLN A 263 -16.67 3.53 10.83
C GLN A 263 -15.67 4.64 11.22
N ALA A 264 -14.37 4.34 11.27
CA ALA A 264 -13.35 5.34 11.56
C ALA A 264 -13.34 6.47 10.52
N PHE A 265 -13.56 6.16 9.23
CA PHE A 265 -13.65 7.17 8.18
C PHE A 265 -14.97 7.98 8.18
N ASN A 266 -16.01 7.49 8.84
CA ASN A 266 -17.24 8.25 9.07
C ASN A 266 -17.18 9.10 10.35
N GLY A 267 -16.18 8.83 11.20
CA GLY A 267 -15.90 9.53 12.45
C GLY A 267 -15.38 10.96 12.28
N THR A 268 -14.90 11.52 13.38
CA THR A 268 -14.38 12.91 13.41
C THR A 268 -13.02 13.04 12.73
N PHE A 269 -12.72 14.20 12.18
CA PHE A 269 -11.38 14.52 11.66
C PHE A 269 -10.48 15.04 12.77
N ARG A 270 -9.17 14.89 12.58
CA ARG A 270 -8.14 15.53 13.40
C ARG A 270 -7.57 16.69 12.59
N TYR A 271 -7.74 17.90 13.10
CA TYR A 271 -7.38 19.13 12.39
C TYR A 271 -6.41 19.97 13.21
N GLN A 272 -5.55 20.68 12.49
CA GLN A 272 -4.60 21.63 13.07
C GLN A 272 -4.64 22.91 12.23
N GLU A 273 -5.10 23.99 12.85
CA GLU A 273 -5.30 25.29 12.19
C GLU A 273 -4.00 25.92 11.70
N ASN A 274 -2.96 25.90 12.54
CA ASN A 274 -1.63 26.38 12.18
C ASN A 274 -0.56 25.49 12.85
N PRO A 275 0.71 25.51 12.39
CA PRO A 275 1.75 24.62 12.91
C PRO A 275 2.05 24.73 14.42
N ARG A 276 1.60 25.80 15.09
CA ARG A 276 1.79 26.02 16.52
C ARG A 276 0.59 25.60 17.36
N SER A 277 -0.57 25.39 16.73
CA SER A 277 -1.79 24.92 17.40
C SER A 277 -1.72 23.42 17.66
N ALA A 278 -2.41 23.00 18.72
CA ALA A 278 -2.62 21.58 19.01
C ALA A 278 -3.51 20.94 17.93
N TRP A 279 -3.36 19.62 17.77
CA TRP A 279 -4.27 18.81 16.97
C TRP A 279 -5.58 18.57 17.72
N LEU A 280 -6.70 19.06 17.17
CA LEU A 280 -8.01 18.98 17.81
C LEU A 280 -9.00 18.18 16.95
N PRO A 281 -9.93 17.43 17.57
CA PRO A 281 -11.05 16.84 16.85
C PRO A 281 -11.91 17.91 16.18
N THR A 282 -12.38 17.65 14.97
CA THR A 282 -13.29 18.50 14.20
C THR A 282 -14.40 17.65 13.62
N ILE A 283 -15.62 18.18 13.64
CA ILE A 283 -16.81 17.50 13.13
C ILE A 283 -16.60 17.11 11.67
N ASN A 284 -17.06 15.91 11.31
CA ASN A 284 -17.09 15.48 9.92
C ASN A 284 -18.22 16.21 9.18
N PRO A 285 -17.91 17.07 8.20
CA PRO A 285 -18.95 17.79 7.45
C PRO A 285 -19.77 16.86 6.55
N ILE A 286 -19.27 15.66 6.23
CA ILE A 286 -19.90 14.70 5.33
C ILE A 286 -19.86 13.30 5.98
N PRO A 287 -20.66 13.06 7.04
CA PRO A 287 -20.76 11.74 7.64
C PRO A 287 -21.33 10.76 6.61
N ASN A 288 -20.81 9.53 6.59
CA ASN A 288 -21.20 8.48 5.63
C ASN A 288 -20.90 8.82 4.15
N PHE A 289 -19.83 9.56 3.89
CA PHE A 289 -19.34 9.80 2.53
C PHE A 289 -19.19 8.47 1.75
N GLN A 290 -19.89 8.38 0.61
CA GLN A 290 -19.82 7.26 -0.33
C GLN A 290 -19.35 7.77 -1.68
N CYS A 291 -18.52 6.99 -2.36
CA CYS A 291 -18.20 7.27 -3.76
C CYS A 291 -19.46 7.07 -4.62
N GLY A 292 -19.72 7.97 -5.57
CA GLY A 292 -20.79 7.76 -6.55
C GLY A 292 -20.56 6.49 -7.39
N THR A 293 -21.65 5.85 -7.80
CA THR A 293 -21.63 4.78 -8.82
C THR A 293 -21.58 5.41 -10.21
N LEU A 294 -20.61 5.01 -11.06
CA LEU A 294 -20.45 5.57 -12.42
C LEU A 294 -21.63 5.33 -13.38
N ASN A 295 -22.62 4.52 -12.99
CA ASN A 295 -23.65 4.01 -13.90
C ASN A 295 -25.04 4.64 -13.73
N ASP A 296 -25.20 5.63 -12.85
CA ASP A 296 -26.49 6.29 -12.73
C ASP A 296 -26.43 7.69 -13.31
N ASN A 297 -27.16 7.91 -14.41
CA ASN A 297 -27.75 9.20 -14.81
C ASN A 297 -28.77 9.69 -13.74
N SER A 298 -28.45 9.49 -12.47
CA SER A 298 -29.21 9.95 -11.33
C SER A 298 -28.72 11.35 -10.95
N PRO A 299 -29.54 12.18 -10.31
CA PRO A 299 -29.15 13.49 -9.80
C PRO A 299 -28.04 13.45 -8.71
N ASN A 300 -27.39 12.30 -8.50
CA ASN A 300 -26.38 12.02 -7.50
C ASN A 300 -24.92 12.17 -8.01
N GLU A 301 -24.69 12.77 -9.17
CA GLU A 301 -23.32 13.09 -9.66
C GLU A 301 -22.49 13.86 -8.60
N ASN A 302 -23.17 14.67 -7.78
CA ASN A 302 -22.58 15.48 -6.71
C ASN A 302 -22.19 14.67 -5.45
N LEU A 303 -22.49 13.37 -5.34
CA LEU A 303 -22.15 12.56 -4.15
C LEU A 303 -20.64 12.32 -3.98
N THR A 304 -19.86 12.48 -5.04
CA THR A 304 -18.41 12.27 -5.00
C THR A 304 -17.64 13.53 -4.58
N GLU A 305 -18.29 14.69 -4.59
CA GLU A 305 -17.63 15.97 -4.43
C GLU A 305 -17.59 16.39 -2.96
N ARG A 306 -16.45 16.16 -2.31
CA ARG A 306 -16.13 16.89 -1.08
C ARG A 306 -15.91 18.35 -1.44
N ILE A 307 -16.35 19.26 -0.57
CA ILE A 307 -15.97 20.67 -0.67
C ILE A 307 -14.45 20.73 -0.72
N LEU A 308 -13.88 21.31 -1.78
CA LEU A 308 -12.44 21.23 -2.05
C LEU A 308 -11.59 21.85 -0.92
N GLN A 309 -12.12 22.87 -0.25
CA GLN A 309 -11.50 23.48 0.93
C GLN A 309 -11.40 22.49 2.11
N ASP A 310 -12.43 21.66 2.30
CA ASP A 310 -12.41 20.59 3.30
C ASP A 310 -11.50 19.45 2.87
N ALA A 311 -11.52 19.06 1.61
CA ALA A 311 -10.62 18.03 1.07
C ALA A 311 -9.13 18.39 1.26
N GLN A 312 -8.77 19.67 1.11
CA GLN A 312 -7.41 20.15 1.28
C GLN A 312 -6.91 20.09 2.74
N ARG A 313 -7.82 20.14 3.73
CA ARG A 313 -7.46 20.32 5.15
C ARG A 313 -7.90 19.17 6.07
N LEU A 314 -8.94 18.42 5.69
CA LEU A 314 -9.54 17.32 6.45
C LEU A 314 -9.26 15.99 5.74
N PHE A 315 -8.11 15.39 6.06
CA PHE A 315 -7.67 14.10 5.48
C PHE A 315 -7.19 13.11 6.55
N LEU A 316 -6.97 13.53 7.79
CA LEU A 316 -6.58 12.67 8.91
C LEU A 316 -7.77 12.44 9.82
N MET A 317 -8.18 11.19 10.02
CA MET A 317 -9.23 10.84 10.97
C MET A 317 -8.70 10.97 12.41
N ASN A 318 -9.52 11.48 13.31
CA ASN A 318 -9.25 11.45 14.74
C ASN A 318 -9.56 10.08 15.33
N ASP A 319 -10.60 9.42 14.81
CA ASP A 319 -10.99 8.09 15.22
C ASP A 319 -9.95 7.06 14.74
N VAL A 320 -9.63 6.12 15.62
CA VAL A 320 -8.63 5.07 15.39
C VAL A 320 -9.34 3.76 15.06
N VAL A 321 -8.91 3.08 14.00
CA VAL A 321 -9.44 1.77 13.63
C VAL A 321 -9.05 0.75 14.69
N GLN A 322 -10.04 0.20 15.39
CA GLN A 322 -9.83 -0.82 16.40
C GLN A 322 -9.79 -2.23 15.79
N PRO A 323 -8.94 -3.12 16.34
CA PRO A 323 -8.90 -4.53 15.93
C PRO A 323 -10.17 -5.27 16.35
N VAL A 324 -10.41 -6.43 15.73
CA VAL A 324 -11.55 -7.31 16.04
C VAL A 324 -11.51 -7.80 17.48
N SER A 325 -10.33 -8.16 17.98
CA SER A 325 -10.07 -8.55 19.36
C SER A 325 -9.29 -7.46 20.08
N VAL A 326 -9.56 -7.26 21.37
CA VAL A 326 -8.86 -6.25 22.20
C VAL A 326 -7.36 -6.52 22.23
N ASP A 327 -6.97 -7.78 22.42
CA ASP A 327 -5.59 -8.23 22.35
C ASP A 327 -5.25 -8.85 20.99
N PRO A 328 -3.99 -8.79 20.53
CA PRO A 328 -3.59 -9.40 19.27
C PRO A 328 -3.75 -10.93 19.28
N TYR A 329 -4.10 -11.52 18.14
CA TYR A 329 -4.28 -12.98 18.00
C TYR A 329 -2.99 -13.77 18.26
N VAL A 330 -1.85 -13.20 17.86
CA VAL A 330 -0.53 -13.78 18.07
C VAL A 330 0.37 -12.67 18.58
N THR A 331 1.13 -12.93 19.63
CA THR A 331 2.21 -12.07 20.09
C THR A 331 3.49 -12.90 20.22
N GLN A 332 4.62 -12.30 19.86
CA GLN A 332 5.93 -12.90 20.05
C GLN A 332 6.92 -11.86 20.52
N ASP A 333 7.56 -12.15 21.64
CA ASP A 333 8.64 -11.34 22.18
C ASP A 333 9.97 -11.81 21.56
N SER A 334 10.91 -10.89 21.37
CA SER A 334 12.24 -11.12 20.77
C SER A 334 12.27 -11.57 19.30
N ILE A 335 11.12 -11.79 18.65
CA ILE A 335 11.04 -12.19 17.23
C ILE A 335 10.34 -11.10 16.42
N ARG A 336 10.89 -10.78 15.24
CA ARG A 336 10.28 -9.88 14.25
C ARG A 336 9.61 -10.65 13.11
N PHE A 337 8.29 -10.56 13.04
CA PHE A 337 7.50 -11.05 11.93
C PHE A 337 7.71 -10.16 10.69
N SER A 338 7.59 -10.75 9.50
CA SER A 338 7.88 -10.08 8.22
C SER A 338 6.73 -10.16 7.22
N LYS A 339 6.12 -11.34 7.05
CA LYS A 339 5.03 -11.60 6.10
C LYS A 339 3.95 -12.44 6.75
N LEU A 340 2.74 -12.33 6.22
CA LEU A 340 1.58 -13.08 6.67
C LEU A 340 0.69 -13.45 5.50
N VAL A 341 0.22 -14.70 5.49
CA VAL A 341 -0.93 -15.15 4.71
C VAL A 341 -1.86 -15.93 5.61
N VAL A 342 -3.16 -15.89 5.30
CA VAL A 342 -4.20 -16.55 6.10
C VAL A 342 -5.06 -17.41 5.18
N ASP A 343 -5.38 -18.61 5.65
CA ASP A 343 -6.27 -19.54 4.97
C ASP A 343 -7.44 -19.94 5.89
N ILE A 344 -8.58 -20.29 5.30
CA ILE A 344 -9.75 -20.80 6.02
C ILE A 344 -9.87 -22.29 5.74
N VAL A 345 -9.63 -23.10 6.76
CA VAL A 345 -9.68 -24.56 6.66
C VAL A 345 -10.91 -25.09 7.38
N GLN A 346 -11.68 -25.95 6.70
CA GLN A 346 -12.79 -26.68 7.30
C GLN A 346 -12.24 -27.81 8.19
N GLY A 347 -12.44 -27.68 9.50
CA GLY A 347 -12.26 -28.78 10.44
C GLY A 347 -13.47 -29.70 10.48
N LYS A 348 -13.52 -30.60 11.47
CA LYS A 348 -14.62 -31.58 11.60
C LYS A 348 -15.99 -30.90 11.70
N ASP A 349 -16.10 -29.87 12.55
CA ASP A 349 -17.37 -29.20 12.86
C ASP A 349 -17.31 -27.67 12.72
N THR A 350 -16.11 -27.08 12.56
CA THR A 350 -15.90 -25.62 12.56
C THR A 350 -14.85 -25.20 11.54
N LEU A 351 -14.99 -23.97 11.03
CA LEU A 351 -13.97 -23.31 10.21
C LEU A 351 -12.85 -22.75 11.10
N TYR A 352 -11.60 -22.92 10.66
CA TYR A 352 -10.42 -22.42 11.36
C TYR A 352 -9.63 -21.47 10.47
N HIS A 353 -9.14 -20.40 11.07
CA HIS A 353 -8.24 -19.47 10.40
C HIS A 353 -6.81 -19.90 10.67
N VAL A 354 -6.12 -20.39 9.63
CA VAL A 354 -4.72 -20.82 9.72
C VAL A 354 -3.83 -19.68 9.26
N MET A 355 -2.98 -19.17 10.16
CA MET A 355 -2.08 -18.06 9.88
C MET A 355 -0.65 -18.58 9.64
N TYR A 356 -0.10 -18.29 8.46
CA TYR A 356 1.29 -18.59 8.13
C TYR A 356 2.12 -17.31 8.26
N ILE A 357 2.97 -17.26 9.29
CA ILE A 357 3.72 -16.06 9.66
C ILE A 357 5.20 -16.26 9.32
N GLY A 358 5.72 -15.44 8.41
CA GLY A 358 7.14 -15.37 8.11
C GLY A 358 7.91 -14.62 9.19
N THR A 359 9.08 -15.13 9.58
CA THR A 359 9.99 -14.47 10.52
C THR A 359 11.23 -13.95 9.81
N GLY A 360 11.67 -12.73 10.14
CA GLY A 360 12.87 -12.14 9.56
C GLY A 360 14.16 -12.65 10.22
N LYS A 361 14.74 -13.74 9.71
CA LYS A 361 16.19 -13.75 9.53
C LYS A 361 16.41 -13.22 8.13
N ARG A 362 16.76 -11.93 7.99
CA ARG A 362 17.30 -11.43 6.71
C ARG A 362 18.49 -12.33 6.41
N ILE A 363 18.39 -13.17 5.38
CA ILE A 363 19.55 -13.75 4.74
C ILE A 363 20.28 -12.54 4.16
N GLN A 364 21.36 -12.10 4.82
CA GLN A 364 22.39 -11.33 4.15
C GLN A 364 22.90 -12.27 3.06
N VAL A 365 22.44 -12.06 1.83
CA VAL A 365 23.06 -12.65 0.65
C VAL A 365 24.29 -11.83 0.35
#